data_AF-A0A966Z563-F1
#
_entry.id   AF-A0A966Z563-F1
#
_cell.length_a   1.000
_cell.length_b   1.000
_cell.length_c   1.000
_cell.angle_alpha   90.00
_cell.angle_beta   90.00
_cell.angle_gamma   90.00
#
_symmetry.space_group_name_H-M   'P 1'
#
loop_
_entity.id
_entity.type
_entity.pdbx_description
1 polymer ?
#
loop_
_entity_poly.entity_id
_entity_poly.type
_entity_poly.pdbx_seq_one_letter_code
_entity_poly.pdbx_strand_id
1 'polypeptide(L)'
;MSNENVENTENPTNKTLSEAQLLANLRNAQKSTGPRTEPGKARSSMNARRHGLTGQFFVMNEADRLAYETFEKGLIAALKPVGAYEHQLAVSISQDQWRINRSRAIEFNTLGLGHEERKAAALANTPEVEAAITQARTWHHEHPGLTNISLYETRVNRMISKNEKRLAELQQSRKAEEAAALEEAELLFCQSVMTQEAGAATRSIEVNGFVFSAARLATGLNRKAALASARFYKSVAWDFNETLPDHHKLPVFGPDVLKNAA
;
A
#
# COMPACT_ATOMS: atom_id res chain seq x y z
N MET A 1 -38.27 -43.30 -25.42
CA MET A 1 -39.01 -43.49 -24.14
C MET A 1 -38.04 -44.20 -23.21
N SER A 2 -37.28 -43.42 -22.43
CA SER A 2 -37.50 -43.18 -20.97
C SER A 2 -37.15 -44.44 -20.15
N ASN A 3 -36.32 -44.44 -19.11
CA ASN A 3 -35.88 -43.37 -18.22
C ASN A 3 -34.55 -43.75 -17.55
N GLU A 4 -33.73 -42.74 -17.29
CA GLU A 4 -32.86 -42.51 -16.12
C GLU A 4 -32.69 -43.63 -15.09
N ASN A 5 -31.47 -44.17 -14.99
CA ASN A 5 -30.89 -44.64 -13.73
C ASN A 5 -29.84 -43.61 -13.29
N VAL A 6 -30.30 -42.61 -12.54
CA VAL A 6 -29.44 -41.76 -11.70
C VAL A 6 -29.72 -42.17 -10.26
N GLU A 7 -28.98 -43.16 -9.76
CA GLU A 7 -28.91 -43.40 -8.33
C GLU A 7 -28.06 -42.30 -7.70
N ASN A 8 -28.74 -41.45 -6.94
CA ASN A 8 -28.20 -40.34 -6.18
C ASN A 8 -27.08 -40.80 -5.23
N THR A 9 -25.93 -40.16 -5.32
CA THR A 9 -24.86 -40.20 -4.32
C THR A 9 -25.34 -39.51 -3.05
N GLU A 10 -25.68 -40.26 -2.01
CA GLU A 10 -25.92 -39.71 -0.68
C GLU A 10 -24.64 -39.06 -0.13
N ASN A 11 -24.73 -37.77 0.18
CA ASN A 11 -23.66 -36.96 0.76
C ASN A 11 -23.69 -37.10 2.31
N PRO A 12 -22.68 -37.70 2.97
CA PRO A 12 -22.75 -38.05 4.38
C PRO A 12 -22.26 -36.91 5.29
N THR A 13 -23.02 -35.81 5.42
CA THR A 13 -22.72 -34.77 6.44
C THR A 13 -23.96 -34.08 7.00
N ASN A 14 -25.02 -34.80 7.35
CA ASN A 14 -26.06 -34.27 8.23
C ASN A 14 -26.06 -35.01 9.57
N LYS A 15 -25.13 -34.63 10.45
CA LYS A 15 -25.06 -35.17 11.81
C LYS A 15 -26.19 -34.53 12.62
N THR A 16 -27.30 -35.25 12.76
CA THR A 16 -28.46 -34.84 13.57
C THR A 16 -28.02 -34.68 15.03
N LEU A 17 -28.26 -33.50 15.61
CA LEU A 17 -27.96 -33.19 17.02
C LEU A 17 -28.81 -34.09 17.93
N SER A 18 -28.22 -34.63 19.01
CA SER A 18 -28.99 -35.44 19.96
C SER A 18 -30.01 -34.58 20.73
N GLU A 19 -31.11 -35.19 21.15
CA GLU A 19 -32.18 -34.49 21.90
C GLU A 19 -31.65 -33.83 23.19
N ALA A 20 -30.69 -34.47 23.85
CA ALA A 20 -30.00 -33.92 25.01
C ALA A 20 -29.17 -32.66 24.66
N GLN A 21 -28.47 -32.66 23.51
CA GLN A 21 -27.72 -31.50 23.04
C GLN A 21 -28.67 -30.35 22.63
N LEU A 22 -29.82 -30.68 22.04
CA LEU A 22 -30.81 -29.69 21.64
C LEU A 22 -31.43 -28.99 22.86
N LEU A 23 -31.83 -29.75 23.87
CA LEU A 23 -32.35 -29.22 25.14
C LEU A 23 -31.31 -28.38 25.89
N ALA A 24 -30.04 -28.77 25.87
CA ALA A 24 -28.96 -27.99 26.45
C ALA A 24 -28.74 -26.67 25.70
N ASN A 25 -28.72 -26.69 24.37
CA ASN A 25 -28.59 -25.49 23.54
C ASN A 25 -29.75 -24.51 23.76
N LEU A 26 -30.99 -25.01 23.89
CA LEU A 26 -32.16 -24.18 24.18
C LEU A 26 -32.06 -23.50 25.56
N ARG A 27 -31.68 -24.25 26.61
CA ARG A 27 -31.48 -23.67 27.95
C ARG A 27 -30.34 -22.65 27.99
N ASN A 28 -29.27 -22.89 27.25
CA ASN A 28 -28.14 -21.95 27.16
C ASN A 28 -28.50 -20.70 26.35
N ALA A 29 -29.30 -20.84 25.29
CA ALA A 29 -29.79 -19.71 24.49
C ALA A 29 -30.65 -18.74 25.32
N GLN A 30 -31.46 -19.24 26.25
CA GLN A 30 -32.24 -18.40 27.18
C GLN A 30 -31.37 -17.57 28.13
N LYS A 31 -30.13 -18.01 28.42
CA LYS A 31 -29.17 -17.28 29.26
C LYS A 31 -28.23 -16.36 28.48
N SER A 32 -28.14 -16.54 27.15
CA SER A 32 -27.28 -15.76 26.25
C SER A 32 -28.10 -14.83 25.35
N THR A 33 -28.82 -13.88 25.94
CA THR A 33 -29.62 -12.90 25.16
C THR A 33 -28.78 -11.80 24.51
N GLY A 34 -27.45 -11.82 24.70
CA GLY A 34 -26.56 -10.73 24.32
C GLY A 34 -26.88 -9.41 25.02
N PRO A 35 -26.05 -8.36 24.84
CA PRO A 35 -26.36 -7.04 25.35
C PRO A 35 -27.51 -6.37 24.56
N ARG A 36 -28.50 -5.84 25.27
CA ARG A 36 -29.68 -5.19 24.66
C ARG A 36 -29.62 -3.65 24.66
N THR A 37 -28.67 -3.07 25.38
CA THR A 37 -28.50 -1.61 25.50
C THR A 37 -27.32 -1.15 24.65
N GLU A 38 -27.35 0.07 24.11
CA GLU A 38 -26.22 0.64 23.34
C GLU A 38 -24.88 0.61 24.11
N PRO A 39 -24.82 1.01 25.40
CA PRO A 39 -23.60 0.83 26.20
C PRO A 39 -23.19 -0.64 26.38
N GLY A 40 -24.17 -1.54 26.49
CA GLY A 40 -23.91 -2.98 26.57
C GLY A 40 -23.35 -3.55 25.27
N LYS A 41 -23.87 -3.13 24.12
CA LYS A 41 -23.39 -3.52 22.79
C LYS A 41 -21.98 -2.99 22.56
N ALA A 42 -21.71 -1.74 22.94
CA ALA A 42 -20.37 -1.14 22.88
C ALA A 42 -19.35 -1.89 23.76
N ARG A 43 -19.75 -2.34 24.95
CA ARG A 43 -18.88 -3.20 25.78
C ARG A 43 -18.68 -4.59 25.18
N SER A 44 -19.72 -5.19 24.64
CA SER A 44 -19.61 -6.52 24.04
C SER A 44 -18.90 -6.54 22.70
N SER A 45 -18.91 -5.46 21.92
CA SER A 45 -18.12 -5.35 20.69
C SER A 45 -16.61 -5.37 21.00
N MET A 46 -16.23 -4.87 22.18
CA MET A 46 -14.86 -4.96 22.70
C MET A 46 -14.48 -6.37 23.16
N ASN A 47 -15.43 -7.27 23.46
CA ASN A 47 -15.12 -8.64 23.92
C ASN A 47 -14.52 -9.55 22.83
N ALA A 48 -14.69 -9.21 21.55
CA ALA A 48 -14.03 -9.90 20.44
C ALA A 48 -12.53 -9.55 20.35
N ARG A 49 -12.05 -8.58 21.15
CA ARG A 49 -10.68 -8.07 21.11
C ARG A 49 -9.77 -8.92 22.01
N ARG A 50 -9.03 -9.85 21.42
CA ARG A 50 -7.96 -10.59 22.13
C ARG A 50 -6.59 -9.95 21.97
N HIS A 51 -6.17 -9.70 20.73
CA HIS A 51 -4.83 -9.19 20.40
C HIS A 51 -4.88 -7.82 19.71
N GLY A 52 -6.07 -7.31 19.37
CA GLY A 52 -6.24 -5.99 18.73
C GLY A 52 -5.77 -5.90 17.27
N LEU A 53 -5.27 -7.00 16.69
CA LEU A 53 -4.72 -7.01 15.32
C LEU A 53 -5.78 -6.92 14.23
N THR A 54 -7.07 -7.01 14.51
CA THR A 54 -8.17 -6.95 13.52
C THR A 54 -9.27 -5.93 13.87
N GLY A 55 -9.07 -5.14 14.93
CA GLY A 55 -10.04 -4.14 15.37
C GLY A 55 -9.96 -2.85 14.56
N GLN A 56 -11.07 -2.12 14.46
CA GLN A 56 -11.11 -0.77 13.89
C GLN A 56 -10.56 0.31 14.83
N PHE A 57 -10.39 -0.01 16.13
CA PHE A 57 -9.91 0.91 17.15
C PHE A 57 -8.50 0.52 17.63
N PHE A 58 -7.57 1.47 17.50
CA PHE A 58 -6.26 1.39 18.12
C PHE A 58 -6.35 1.96 19.55
N VAL A 59 -6.40 1.08 20.55
CA VAL A 59 -6.15 1.53 21.94
C VAL A 59 -4.65 1.45 22.15
N MET A 60 -4.03 2.62 22.25
CA MET A 60 -2.61 2.84 22.45
C MET A 60 -2.42 3.69 23.70
N ASN A 61 -1.30 3.51 24.39
CA ASN A 61 -0.84 4.52 25.34
C ASN A 61 -0.34 5.76 24.56
N GLU A 62 -0.06 6.85 25.26
CA GLU A 62 0.34 8.10 24.60
C GLU A 62 1.67 7.98 23.85
N ALA A 63 2.64 7.24 24.39
CA ALA A 63 3.93 7.03 23.74
C ALA A 63 3.80 6.24 22.42
N ASP A 64 3.03 5.16 22.43
CA ASP A 64 2.72 4.34 21.26
C ASP A 64 1.95 5.14 20.21
N ARG A 65 1.02 6.01 20.64
CA ARG A 65 0.27 6.88 19.75
C ARG A 65 1.18 7.87 19.02
N LEU A 66 2.07 8.55 19.74
CA LEU A 66 3.03 9.50 19.14
C LEU A 66 3.97 8.81 18.15
N ALA A 67 4.43 7.60 18.49
CA ALA A 67 5.24 6.77 17.60
C ALA A 67 4.46 6.38 16.33
N TYR A 68 3.20 5.96 16.50
CA TYR A 68 2.31 5.64 15.38
C TYR A 68 2.06 6.83 14.46
N GLU A 69 1.71 8.01 15.02
CA GLU A 69 1.46 9.22 14.22
C GLU A 69 2.71 9.65 13.43
N THR A 70 3.89 9.52 14.03
CA THR A 70 5.17 9.82 13.37
C THR A 70 5.44 8.84 12.22
N PHE A 71 5.25 7.55 12.47
CA PHE A 71 5.39 6.49 11.48
C PHE A 71 4.41 6.69 10.31
N GLU A 72 3.14 6.94 10.61
CA GLU A 72 2.09 7.11 9.62
C GLU A 72 2.34 8.32 8.72
N LYS A 73 2.67 9.48 9.31
CA LYS A 73 3.02 10.68 8.55
C LYS A 73 4.22 10.43 7.64
N GLY A 74 5.26 9.77 8.15
CA GLY A 74 6.46 9.45 7.37
C GLY A 74 6.17 8.54 6.19
N LEU A 75 5.37 7.48 6.39
CA LEU A 75 5.05 6.53 5.33
C LEU A 75 4.12 7.15 4.26
N ILE A 76 3.10 7.88 4.67
CA ILE A 76 2.20 8.57 3.74
C ILE A 76 2.98 9.60 2.90
N ALA A 77 3.89 10.36 3.52
CA ALA A 77 4.74 11.31 2.81
C ALA A 77 5.66 10.63 1.78
N ALA A 78 6.19 9.45 2.10
CA ALA A 78 7.01 8.67 1.18
C ALA A 78 6.23 8.13 -0.02
N LEU A 79 4.96 7.73 0.19
CA LEU A 79 4.07 7.21 -0.85
C LEU A 79 3.56 8.29 -1.83
N LYS A 80 3.66 9.57 -1.45
CA LYS A 80 3.27 10.75 -2.27
C LYS A 80 1.89 10.61 -2.93
N PRO A 81 0.83 10.28 -2.17
CA PRO A 81 -0.50 10.14 -2.73
C PRO A 81 -1.02 11.49 -3.25
N VAL A 82 -1.74 11.45 -4.37
CA VAL A 82 -2.44 12.59 -4.95
C VAL A 82 -3.94 12.32 -4.98
N GLY A 83 -4.72 13.23 -4.37
CA GLY A 83 -6.17 13.09 -4.25
C GLY A 83 -6.63 12.14 -3.14
N ALA A 84 -7.94 12.13 -2.91
CA ALA A 84 -8.52 11.43 -1.76
C ALA A 84 -8.34 9.90 -1.81
N TYR A 85 -8.43 9.29 -3.00
CA TYR A 85 -8.38 7.84 -3.13
C TYR A 85 -6.96 7.27 -2.95
N GLU A 86 -5.94 7.89 -3.57
CA GLU A 86 -4.55 7.52 -3.31
C GLU A 86 -4.20 7.70 -1.83
N HIS A 87 -4.72 8.76 -1.18
CA HIS A 87 -4.50 9.01 0.23
C HIS A 87 -5.12 7.92 1.12
N GLN A 88 -6.34 7.47 0.79
CA GLN A 88 -6.99 6.37 1.52
C GLN A 88 -6.18 5.07 1.42
N LEU A 89 -5.63 4.76 0.24
CA LEU A 89 -4.74 3.60 0.07
C LEU A 89 -3.46 3.74 0.89
N ALA A 90 -2.84 4.93 0.89
CA ALA A 90 -1.62 5.20 1.66
C ALA A 90 -1.85 5.04 3.18
N VAL A 91 -2.98 5.55 3.70
CA VAL A 91 -3.38 5.36 5.10
C VAL A 91 -3.57 3.87 5.42
N SER A 92 -4.26 3.12 4.55
CA SER A 92 -4.47 1.68 4.76
C SER A 92 -3.14 0.91 4.78
N ILE A 93 -2.22 1.21 3.85
CA ILE A 93 -0.89 0.60 3.81
C ILE A 93 -0.13 0.88 5.12
N SER A 94 -0.16 2.13 5.60
CA SER A 94 0.46 2.53 6.86
C SER A 94 -0.08 1.78 8.06
N GLN A 95 -1.41 1.73 8.21
CA GLN A 95 -2.07 1.04 9.30
C GLN A 95 -1.74 -0.46 9.30
N ASP A 96 -1.76 -1.09 8.13
CA ASP A 96 -1.45 -2.50 7.98
C ASP A 96 0.04 -2.80 8.25
N GLN A 97 0.94 -1.92 7.81
CA GLN A 97 2.37 -2.06 8.09
C GLN A 97 2.67 -1.91 9.59
N TRP A 98 2.01 -0.98 10.27
CA TRP A 98 2.09 -0.83 11.72
C TRP A 98 1.60 -2.09 12.45
N ARG A 99 0.47 -2.66 12.01
CA ARG A 99 -0.07 -3.91 12.57
C ARG A 99 0.92 -5.07 12.45
N ILE A 100 1.59 -5.22 11.31
CA ILE A 100 2.63 -6.26 11.13
C ILE A 100 3.81 -6.03 12.08
N ASN A 101 4.31 -4.80 12.16
CA ASN A 101 5.43 -4.49 13.06
C ASN A 101 5.08 -4.82 14.51
N ARG A 102 3.84 -4.52 14.92
CA ARG A 102 3.35 -4.83 16.26
C ARG A 102 3.11 -6.32 16.47
N SER A 103 2.61 -7.06 15.48
CA SER A 103 2.48 -8.53 15.52
C SER A 103 3.82 -9.19 15.82
N ARG A 104 4.86 -8.82 15.06
CA ARG A 104 6.22 -9.32 15.25
C ARG A 104 6.77 -8.98 16.64
N ALA A 105 6.57 -7.74 17.10
CA ALA A 105 6.99 -7.34 18.44
C ALA A 105 6.30 -8.16 19.53
N ILE A 106 5.00 -8.44 19.39
CA ILE A 106 4.26 -9.30 20.34
C ILE A 106 4.81 -10.72 20.32
N GLU A 107 5.08 -11.29 19.15
CA GLU A 107 5.68 -12.62 19.02
C GLU A 107 7.05 -12.69 19.72
N PHE A 108 7.96 -11.75 19.41
CA PHE A 108 9.29 -11.70 20.04
C PHE A 108 9.21 -11.51 21.56
N ASN A 109 8.36 -10.60 22.03
CA ASN A 109 8.20 -10.36 23.47
C ASN A 109 7.58 -11.56 24.19
N THR A 110 6.67 -12.30 23.55
CA THR A 110 6.08 -13.51 24.13
C THR A 110 7.14 -14.59 24.33
N LEU A 111 8.01 -14.80 23.34
CA LEU A 111 9.14 -15.72 23.47
C LEU A 111 10.15 -15.24 24.53
N GLY A 112 10.45 -13.95 24.57
CA GLY A 112 11.33 -13.33 25.57
C GLY A 112 10.82 -13.49 27.01
N LEU A 113 9.52 -13.24 27.25
CA LEU A 113 8.87 -13.50 28.53
C LEU A 113 9.02 -14.96 28.94
N GLY A 114 8.88 -15.88 27.98
CA GLY A 114 9.10 -17.30 28.21
C GLY A 114 10.49 -17.63 28.75
N HIS A 115 11.54 -16.91 28.31
CA HIS A 115 12.90 -17.04 28.86
C HIS A 115 13.01 -16.46 30.26
N GLU A 116 12.47 -15.26 30.50
CA GLU A 116 12.56 -14.60 31.81
C GLU A 116 11.78 -15.36 32.91
N GLU A 117 10.57 -15.84 32.60
CA GLU A 117 9.74 -16.60 33.54
C GLU A 117 10.33 -17.97 33.89
N ARG A 118 11.14 -18.56 32.97
CA ARG A 118 11.58 -19.96 33.07
C ARG A 118 13.08 -20.14 33.29
N LYS A 119 13.86 -19.06 33.40
CA LYS A 119 15.24 -19.06 33.92
C LYS A 119 15.40 -19.82 35.25
N ALA A 120 14.32 -19.98 36.03
CA ALA A 120 14.33 -20.66 37.32
C ALA A 120 14.38 -22.20 37.24
N ALA A 121 14.17 -22.81 36.06
CA ALA A 121 14.19 -24.26 35.90
C ALA A 121 15.28 -24.66 34.89
N ALA A 122 16.48 -24.96 35.37
CA ALA A 122 17.59 -25.45 34.54
C ALA A 122 17.16 -26.74 33.82
N LEU A 123 16.84 -26.61 32.54
CA LEU A 123 16.25 -27.69 31.72
C LEU A 123 17.30 -28.48 30.93
N ALA A 124 18.50 -27.94 30.77
CA ALA A 124 19.59 -28.55 30.04
C ALA A 124 20.96 -28.07 30.57
N ASN A 125 22.01 -28.81 30.20
CA ASN A 125 23.38 -28.53 30.65
C ASN A 125 24.10 -27.46 29.82
N THR A 126 23.50 -26.99 28.71
CA THR A 126 24.07 -25.93 27.87
C THR A 126 23.06 -24.78 27.68
N PRO A 127 23.51 -23.52 27.74
CA PRO A 127 22.63 -22.36 27.59
C PRO A 127 21.85 -22.33 26.27
N GLU A 128 22.46 -22.81 25.18
CA GLU A 128 21.84 -22.82 23.85
C GLU A 128 20.69 -23.83 23.77
N VAL A 129 20.87 -25.02 24.35
CA VAL A 129 19.85 -26.06 24.39
C VAL A 129 18.73 -25.65 25.35
N GLU A 130 19.07 -25.04 26.47
CA GLU A 130 18.10 -24.48 27.42
C GLU A 130 17.23 -23.39 26.77
N ALA A 131 17.84 -22.48 26.02
CA ALA A 131 17.13 -21.45 25.27
C ALA A 131 16.17 -22.06 24.22
N ALA A 132 16.64 -23.04 23.45
CA ALA A 132 15.83 -23.71 22.44
C ALA A 132 14.63 -24.47 23.06
N ILE A 133 14.84 -25.21 24.15
CA ILE A 133 13.78 -25.92 24.87
C ILE A 133 12.77 -24.94 25.45
N THR A 134 13.23 -23.83 26.02
CA THR A 134 12.37 -22.80 26.61
C THR A 134 11.50 -22.13 25.55
N GLN A 135 12.05 -21.83 24.36
CA GLN A 135 11.25 -21.34 23.22
C GLN A 135 10.22 -22.38 22.77
N ALA A 136 10.62 -23.63 22.58
CA ALA A 136 9.71 -24.69 22.14
C ALA A 136 8.53 -24.91 23.11
N ARG A 137 8.79 -24.85 24.43
CA ARG A 137 7.76 -24.94 25.46
C ARG A 137 6.83 -23.73 25.48
N THR A 138 7.41 -22.52 25.40
CA THR A 138 6.65 -21.27 25.33
C THR A 138 5.74 -21.28 24.11
N TRP A 139 6.28 -21.70 22.96
CA TRP A 139 5.50 -21.93 21.76
C TRP A 139 4.37 -22.91 21.99
N HIS A 140 4.60 -24.07 22.62
CA HIS A 140 3.54 -25.04 22.89
C HIS A 140 2.42 -24.50 23.81
N HIS A 141 2.77 -23.68 24.81
CA HIS A 141 1.81 -23.07 25.72
C HIS A 141 1.00 -21.94 25.05
N GLU A 142 1.68 -21.08 24.29
CA GLU A 142 1.08 -19.90 23.65
C GLU A 142 0.65 -20.16 22.19
N HIS A 143 0.75 -21.41 21.71
CA HIS A 143 0.58 -21.78 20.31
C HIS A 143 -0.73 -21.26 19.69
N PRO A 144 -1.89 -21.26 20.39
CA PRO A 144 -3.13 -20.79 19.78
C PRO A 144 -3.07 -19.28 19.48
N GLY A 145 -2.38 -18.51 20.31
CA GLY A 145 -2.14 -17.08 20.09
C GLY A 145 -1.20 -16.84 18.93
N LEU A 146 -0.03 -17.49 18.94
CA LEU A 146 1.00 -17.34 17.91
C LEU A 146 0.55 -17.80 16.52
N THR A 147 -0.22 -18.90 16.44
CA THR A 147 -0.83 -19.38 15.19
C THR A 147 -1.77 -18.33 14.60
N ASN A 148 -2.61 -17.71 15.43
CA ASN A 148 -3.52 -16.65 14.98
C ASN A 148 -2.77 -15.42 14.47
N ILE A 149 -1.68 -15.03 15.16
CA ILE A 149 -0.81 -13.94 14.70
C ILE A 149 -0.26 -14.24 13.31
N SER A 150 0.34 -15.42 13.08
CA SER A 150 0.88 -15.82 11.78
C SER A 150 -0.18 -15.81 10.65
N LEU A 151 -1.39 -16.27 10.94
CA LEU A 151 -2.52 -16.22 9.99
C LEU A 151 -2.91 -14.78 9.65
N TYR A 152 -2.97 -13.90 10.65
CA TYR A 152 -3.27 -12.49 10.43
C TYR A 152 -2.16 -11.77 9.68
N GLU A 153 -0.89 -12.06 9.97
CA GLU A 153 0.24 -11.52 9.21
C GLU A 153 0.15 -11.88 7.74
N THR A 154 -0.15 -13.14 7.42
CA THR A 154 -0.32 -13.57 6.02
C THR A 154 -1.44 -12.77 5.34
N ARG A 155 -2.58 -12.56 6.02
CA ARG A 155 -3.70 -11.79 5.47
C ARG A 155 -3.36 -10.31 5.29
N VAL A 156 -2.72 -9.70 6.28
CA VAL A 156 -2.35 -8.28 6.26
C VAL A 156 -1.29 -8.03 5.20
N ASN A 157 -0.27 -8.90 5.06
CA ASN A 157 0.71 -8.82 3.98
C ASN A 157 0.05 -8.85 2.60
N ARG A 158 -0.90 -9.77 2.38
CA ARG A 158 -1.65 -9.82 1.12
C ARG A 158 -2.43 -8.53 0.85
N MET A 159 -2.98 -7.89 1.89
CA MET A 159 -3.69 -6.62 1.75
C MET A 159 -2.74 -5.48 1.41
N ILE A 160 -1.59 -5.40 2.08
CA ILE A 160 -0.52 -4.43 1.78
C ILE A 160 -0.11 -4.55 0.32
N SER A 161 0.31 -5.74 -0.14
CA SER A 161 0.75 -5.93 -1.53
C SER A 161 -0.34 -5.58 -2.55
N LYS A 162 -1.61 -5.88 -2.24
CA LYS A 162 -2.74 -5.50 -3.10
C LYS A 162 -2.91 -3.99 -3.18
N ASN A 163 -2.86 -3.30 -2.04
CA ASN A 163 -3.03 -1.85 -1.97
C ASN A 163 -1.85 -1.11 -2.60
N GLU A 164 -0.62 -1.57 -2.36
CA GLU A 164 0.59 -1.04 -3.01
C GLU A 164 0.52 -1.18 -4.53
N LYS A 165 0.11 -2.35 -5.03
CA LYS A 165 -0.11 -2.56 -6.46
C LYS A 165 -1.16 -1.59 -7.01
N ARG A 166 -2.30 -1.45 -6.32
CA ARG A 166 -3.38 -0.55 -6.77
C ARG A 166 -2.93 0.91 -6.77
N LEU A 167 -2.18 1.34 -5.76
CA LEU A 167 -1.62 2.68 -5.68
C LEU A 167 -0.63 2.92 -6.84
N ALA A 168 0.26 1.96 -7.11
CA ALA A 168 1.20 2.05 -8.21
C ALA A 168 0.50 2.16 -9.58
N GLU A 169 -0.56 1.37 -9.81
CA GLU A 169 -1.38 1.44 -11.04
C GLU A 169 -2.00 2.83 -11.23
N LEU A 170 -2.59 3.42 -10.18
CA LEU A 170 -3.18 4.76 -10.25
C LEU A 170 -2.12 5.83 -10.54
N GLN A 171 -1.00 5.76 -9.84
CA GLN A 171 0.10 6.70 -10.03
C GLN A 171 0.72 6.58 -11.42
N GLN A 172 0.79 5.37 -11.98
CA GLN A 172 1.28 5.14 -13.34
C GLN A 172 0.29 5.68 -14.37
N SER A 173 -1.02 5.44 -14.22
CA SER A 173 -2.06 6.00 -15.09
C SER A 173 -1.97 7.52 -15.13
N ARG A 174 -1.91 8.16 -13.95
CA ARG A 174 -1.80 9.61 -13.84
C ARG A 174 -0.52 10.16 -14.48
N LYS A 175 0.62 9.52 -14.25
CA LYS A 175 1.90 9.93 -14.88
C LYS A 175 1.86 9.77 -16.39
N ALA A 176 1.19 8.73 -16.90
CA ALA A 176 1.02 8.52 -18.33
C ALA A 176 0.09 9.57 -18.94
N GLU A 177 -1.02 9.89 -18.28
CA GLU A 177 -1.95 10.96 -18.67
C GLU A 177 -1.26 12.34 -18.65
N GLU A 178 -0.50 12.67 -17.60
CA GLU A 178 0.28 13.91 -17.53
C GLU A 178 1.35 13.97 -18.64
N ALA A 179 2.01 12.84 -18.94
CA ALA A 179 3.01 12.77 -20.00
C ALA A 179 2.39 12.95 -21.41
N ALA A 180 1.24 12.33 -21.66
CA ALA A 180 0.51 12.49 -22.92
C ALA A 180 0.00 13.92 -23.11
N ALA A 181 -0.57 14.51 -22.06
CA ALA A 181 -1.01 15.90 -22.07
C ALA A 181 0.18 16.86 -22.30
N LEU A 182 1.33 16.60 -21.69
CA LEU A 182 2.55 17.39 -21.92
C LEU A 182 3.04 17.29 -23.36
N GLU A 183 3.01 16.10 -23.96
CA GLU A 183 3.40 15.91 -25.36
C GLU A 183 2.48 16.66 -26.32
N GLU A 184 1.16 16.56 -26.13
CA GLU A 184 0.17 17.32 -26.90
C GLU A 184 0.43 18.83 -26.79
N ALA A 185 0.68 19.32 -25.58
CA ALA A 185 1.00 20.72 -25.31
C ALA A 185 2.24 21.21 -26.05
N GLU A 186 3.30 20.41 -26.03
CA GLU A 186 4.56 20.73 -26.70
C GLU A 186 4.40 20.77 -28.21
N LEU A 187 3.56 19.90 -28.79
CA LEU A 187 3.25 19.91 -30.22
C LEU A 187 2.44 21.16 -30.62
N LEU A 188 1.40 21.48 -29.86
CA LEU A 188 0.60 22.70 -30.08
C LEU A 188 1.45 23.97 -29.93
N PHE A 189 2.36 23.99 -28.95
CA PHE A 189 3.32 25.07 -28.78
C PHE A 189 4.24 25.20 -30.00
N CYS A 190 4.87 24.10 -30.45
CA CYS A 190 5.69 24.10 -31.67
C CYS A 190 4.91 24.62 -32.88
N GLN A 191 3.68 24.14 -33.09
CA GLN A 191 2.82 24.58 -34.19
C GLN A 191 2.58 26.09 -34.15
N SER A 192 2.24 26.62 -32.97
CA SER A 192 1.97 28.06 -32.80
C SER A 192 3.18 28.96 -33.10
N VAL A 193 4.38 28.49 -32.76
CA VAL A 193 5.63 29.20 -33.06
C VAL A 193 5.90 29.19 -34.56
N MET A 194 5.60 28.08 -35.25
CA MET A 194 5.84 27.94 -36.69
C MET A 194 4.87 28.76 -37.56
N THR A 195 3.62 28.94 -37.14
CA THR A 195 2.60 29.65 -37.93
C THR A 195 2.62 31.18 -37.76
N GLN A 196 3.50 31.73 -36.91
CA GLN A 196 3.54 33.17 -36.54
C GLN A 196 2.22 33.72 -35.96
N GLU A 197 1.26 32.88 -35.59
CA GLU A 197 0.10 33.25 -34.76
C GLU A 197 0.46 33.25 -33.26
N ALA A 198 1.66 33.75 -32.94
CA ALA A 198 2.27 33.66 -31.62
C ALA A 198 1.42 34.31 -30.50
N GLY A 199 0.54 35.26 -30.86
CA GLY A 199 -0.36 35.91 -29.89
C GLY A 199 -1.65 35.16 -29.56
N ALA A 200 -2.01 34.09 -30.29
CA ALA A 200 -3.29 33.39 -30.10
C ALA A 200 -3.17 32.12 -29.25
N ALA A 201 -2.08 31.37 -29.37
CA ALA A 201 -1.91 30.08 -28.71
C ALA A 201 -1.51 30.19 -27.23
N THR A 202 -0.74 31.20 -26.82
CA THR A 202 -0.42 31.38 -25.39
C THR A 202 -1.61 31.88 -24.59
N ARG A 203 -2.50 32.67 -25.20
CA ARG A 203 -3.78 33.05 -24.59
C ARG A 203 -4.70 31.85 -24.35
N SER A 204 -4.65 30.83 -25.22
CA SER A 204 -5.46 29.63 -25.05
C SER A 204 -4.88 28.65 -24.01
N ILE A 205 -3.57 28.70 -23.75
CA ILE A 205 -2.91 27.83 -22.76
C ILE A 205 -3.25 28.24 -21.31
N GLU A 206 -3.30 29.53 -20.98
CA GLU A 206 -3.67 29.98 -19.62
C GLU A 206 -5.19 30.00 -19.38
N VAL A 207 -6.00 30.25 -20.42
CA VAL A 207 -7.45 30.42 -20.29
C VAL A 207 -8.22 29.08 -20.28
N ASN A 208 -7.69 28.02 -20.89
CA ASN A 208 -8.42 26.75 -21.03
C ASN A 208 -8.12 25.70 -19.95
N GLY A 209 -7.52 26.10 -18.82
CA GLY A 209 -7.22 25.17 -17.72
C GLY A 209 -6.07 24.19 -18.02
N PHE A 210 -5.19 24.54 -18.96
CA PHE A 210 -4.03 23.74 -19.30
C PHE A 210 -2.94 23.92 -18.22
N VAL A 211 -2.42 22.80 -17.68
CA VAL A 211 -1.62 22.78 -16.43
C VAL A 211 -0.15 23.23 -16.63
N PHE A 212 0.26 23.51 -17.87
CA PHE A 212 1.67 23.74 -18.21
C PHE A 212 1.91 25.17 -18.68
N SER A 213 2.84 25.88 -18.01
CA SER A 213 3.26 27.21 -18.45
C SER A 213 4.12 27.14 -19.70
N ALA A 214 4.10 28.20 -20.53
CA ALA A 214 4.94 28.29 -21.72
C ALA A 214 6.44 28.09 -21.41
N ALA A 215 6.91 28.60 -20.26
CA ALA A 215 8.28 28.39 -19.79
C ALA A 215 8.60 26.92 -19.49
N ARG A 216 7.65 26.17 -18.89
CA ARG A 216 7.80 24.73 -18.63
C ARG A 216 7.88 23.94 -19.94
N LEU A 217 7.02 24.26 -20.92
CA LEU A 217 7.03 23.63 -22.24
C LEU A 217 8.34 23.89 -23.00
N ALA A 218 8.81 25.15 -23.04
CA ALA A 218 10.08 25.50 -23.69
C ALA A 218 11.27 24.79 -23.03
N THR A 219 11.29 24.69 -21.70
CA THR A 219 12.32 23.94 -20.97
C THR A 219 12.27 22.44 -21.30
N GLY A 220 11.06 21.86 -21.39
CA GLY A 220 10.84 20.47 -21.79
C GLY A 220 11.37 20.16 -23.19
N LEU A 221 11.02 21.00 -24.16
CA LEU A 221 11.47 20.92 -25.55
C LEU A 221 12.99 21.06 -25.68
N ASN A 222 13.58 22.07 -25.01
CA ASN A 222 15.03 22.25 -25.00
C ASN A 222 15.75 21.03 -24.39
N ARG A 223 15.20 20.43 -23.33
CA ARG A 223 15.72 19.18 -22.76
C ARG A 223 15.61 18.01 -23.74
N LYS A 224 14.48 17.86 -24.44
CA LYS A 224 14.30 16.83 -25.47
C LYS A 224 15.32 16.98 -26.60
N ALA A 225 15.56 18.20 -27.08
CA ALA A 225 16.57 18.51 -28.08
C ALA A 225 17.98 18.15 -27.60
N ALA A 226 18.36 18.56 -26.39
CA ALA A 226 19.66 18.23 -25.81
C ALA A 226 19.86 16.71 -25.63
N LEU A 227 18.81 15.98 -25.21
CA LEU A 227 18.86 14.52 -25.09
C LEU A 227 18.99 13.83 -26.46
N ALA A 228 18.34 14.35 -27.50
CA ALA A 228 18.48 13.84 -28.86
C ALA A 228 19.94 13.99 -29.35
N SER A 229 20.53 15.19 -29.18
CA SER A 229 21.94 15.41 -29.50
C SER A 229 22.87 14.52 -28.68
N ALA A 230 22.63 14.37 -27.37
CA ALA A 230 23.44 13.49 -26.51
C ALA A 230 23.37 12.02 -26.92
N ARG A 231 22.19 11.52 -27.31
CA ARG A 231 22.01 10.16 -27.85
C ARG A 231 22.74 9.98 -29.17
N PHE A 232 22.69 10.99 -30.04
CA PHE A 232 23.41 10.99 -31.30
C PHE A 232 24.93 10.93 -31.07
N TYR A 233 25.50 11.78 -30.21
CA TYR A 233 26.93 11.74 -29.89
C TYR A 233 27.36 10.39 -29.30
N LYS A 234 26.54 9.79 -28.44
CA LYS A 234 26.78 8.44 -27.93
C LYS A 234 26.79 7.39 -29.05
N SER A 235 25.89 7.50 -30.03
CA SER A 235 25.81 6.57 -31.16
C SER A 235 27.00 6.69 -32.13
N VAL A 236 27.56 7.88 -32.26
CA VAL A 236 28.71 8.18 -33.13
C VAL A 236 30.06 7.94 -32.40
N ALA A 237 30.03 7.53 -31.13
CA ALA A 237 31.21 7.36 -30.27
C ALA A 237 32.12 8.60 -30.26
N TRP A 238 31.50 9.79 -30.30
CA TRP A 238 32.21 11.05 -30.45
C TRP A 238 33.16 11.33 -29.27
N ASP A 239 34.41 11.67 -29.59
CA ASP A 239 35.44 12.09 -28.64
C ASP A 239 35.44 13.62 -28.47
N PHE A 240 35.66 14.09 -27.24
CA PHE A 240 35.61 15.53 -26.87
C PHE A 240 36.62 16.40 -27.64
N ASN A 241 37.63 15.78 -28.24
CA ASN A 241 38.68 16.46 -29.01
C ASN A 241 38.37 16.60 -30.52
N GLU A 242 37.30 15.97 -31.01
CA GLU A 242 36.90 16.07 -32.42
C GLU A 242 35.89 17.21 -32.63
N THR A 243 35.93 17.86 -33.80
CA THR A 243 34.93 18.89 -34.16
C THR A 243 33.51 18.32 -34.08
N LEU A 244 32.57 19.09 -33.50
CA LEU A 244 31.18 18.66 -33.31
C LEU A 244 30.59 18.11 -34.62
N PRO A 245 30.04 16.89 -34.65
CA PRO A 245 29.39 16.37 -35.84
C PRO A 245 28.12 17.18 -36.12
N ASP A 246 27.90 17.47 -37.40
CA ASP A 246 26.77 18.27 -37.86
C ASP A 246 25.47 17.48 -37.63
N HIS A 247 24.77 17.77 -36.53
CA HIS A 247 23.47 17.20 -36.23
C HIS A 247 22.40 18.23 -36.60
N HIS A 248 21.31 17.78 -37.25
CA HIS A 248 20.13 18.60 -37.48
C HIS A 248 19.68 19.20 -36.15
N LYS A 249 19.94 20.50 -35.95
CA LYS A 249 19.57 21.22 -34.73
C LYS A 249 18.05 21.28 -34.68
N LEU A 250 17.45 20.57 -33.73
CA LEU A 250 16.09 20.88 -33.32
C LEU A 250 16.06 22.35 -32.88
N PRO A 251 15.00 23.10 -33.21
CA PRO A 251 14.90 24.52 -32.88
C PRO A 251 15.09 24.70 -31.37
N VAL A 252 16.06 25.54 -30.99
CA VAL A 252 16.29 25.92 -29.59
C VAL A 252 15.35 27.07 -29.29
N PHE A 253 14.43 26.86 -28.35
CA PHE A 253 13.46 27.88 -27.95
C PHE A 253 14.13 28.85 -26.98
N GLY A 254 14.57 30.00 -27.49
CA GLY A 254 15.22 31.07 -26.74
C GLY A 254 14.24 32.02 -26.03
N PRO A 255 14.74 32.91 -25.15
CA PRO A 255 13.91 33.84 -24.39
C PRO A 255 13.08 34.81 -25.26
N ASP A 256 13.50 35.10 -26.50
CA ASP A 256 12.74 35.97 -27.40
C ASP A 256 11.48 35.29 -27.99
N VAL A 257 11.47 33.96 -28.08
CA VAL A 257 10.26 33.19 -28.45
C VAL A 257 9.23 33.24 -27.32
N LEU A 258 9.69 33.29 -26.07
CA LEU A 258 8.82 33.43 -24.89
C LEU A 258 8.26 34.86 -24.74
N LYS A 259 8.99 35.90 -25.17
CA LYS A 259 8.51 37.29 -25.13
C LYS A 259 7.39 37.58 -26.12
N ASN A 260 7.40 36.93 -27.30
CA ASN A 260 6.31 37.05 -28.27
C ASN A 260 5.10 36.19 -27.91
N ALA A 261 5.23 35.35 -26.88
CA ALA A 261 4.19 34.48 -26.36
C ALA A 261 3.53 35.05 -25.09
N ALA A 262 4.12 36.01 -24.39
CA ALA A 262 3.51 36.72 -23.25
C ALA A 262 2.64 37.90 -23.71
#